data_AF-A0A1S3EBK0-F1
#
_entry.id   AF-A0A1S3EBK0-F1
#
_cell.length_a   1.000
_cell.length_b   1.000
_cell.length_c   1.000
_cell.angle_alpha   90.00
_cell.angle_beta   90.00
_cell.angle_gamma   90.00
#
_symmetry.space_group_name_H-M   'P 1'
#
loop_
_entity.id
_entity.type
_entity.pdbx_description
1 polymer ?
#
loop_
_entity_poly.entity_id
_entity_poly.type
_entity_poly.pdbx_seq_one_letter_code
_entity_poly.pdbx_strand_id
1 'polypeptide(L)'
;MGKKGGGKKPPKSEIRSQNPVTLREEATGKIKKKPMTNTKSHLRIEHLKKLAVWATTDPHIPSLGAFYRQHLATVSEAAGVPPDPSLITCQRCETVLHPDFNSTVRIEKNRSRVRNRHKKSGNIAQNNIVYTCHFCSH
;
A
#
# COMPACT_ATOMS: atom_id res chain seq x y z
N MET A 1 16.91 -54.37 49.71
CA MET A 1 16.13 -53.96 48.52
C MET A 1 16.64 -52.60 48.06
N GLY A 2 17.22 -52.52 46.87
CA GLY A 2 17.70 -51.26 46.30
C GLY A 2 17.32 -51.18 44.83
N LYS A 3 16.79 -50.03 44.41
CA LYS A 3 17.10 -49.39 43.12
C LYS A 3 16.48 -47.99 43.06
N LYS A 4 17.34 -47.05 42.63
CA LYS A 4 17.13 -45.61 42.44
C LYS A 4 16.05 -45.32 41.39
N GLY A 5 15.38 -44.19 41.59
CA GLY A 5 14.30 -43.67 40.76
C GLY A 5 14.72 -43.33 39.33
N GLY A 6 13.91 -43.79 38.38
CA GLY A 6 13.94 -43.38 36.98
C GLY A 6 13.09 -42.13 36.79
N GLY A 7 13.69 -41.10 36.19
CA GLY A 7 13.01 -39.86 35.82
C GLY A 7 11.93 -40.07 34.75
N LYS A 8 10.81 -39.39 34.92
CA LYS A 8 9.84 -39.12 33.86
C LYS A 8 9.62 -37.61 33.79
N LYS A 9 10.05 -36.99 32.69
CA LYS A 9 9.59 -35.65 32.27
C LYS A 9 8.21 -35.81 31.61
N PRO A 10 7.20 -35.00 31.97
CA PRO A 10 6.09 -34.70 31.07
C PRO A 10 6.30 -33.37 30.34
N PRO A 11 5.71 -33.18 29.15
CA PRO A 11 5.89 -31.99 28.33
C PRO A 11 5.08 -30.85 28.91
N LYS A 12 5.68 -29.67 29.10
CA LYS A 12 4.92 -28.43 29.31
C LYS A 12 4.87 -27.66 28.01
N SER A 13 3.66 -27.62 27.48
CA SER A 13 3.14 -26.74 26.46
C SER A 13 3.60 -25.29 26.67
N GLU A 14 4.07 -24.67 25.60
CA GLU A 14 4.24 -23.22 25.51
C GLU A 14 2.86 -22.56 25.61
N ILE A 15 2.51 -22.07 26.79
CA ILE A 15 1.36 -21.20 26.99
C ILE A 15 1.91 -19.78 27.20
N ARG A 16 1.94 -19.05 26.09
CA ARG A 16 1.55 -17.64 25.94
C ARG A 16 1.51 -16.85 27.27
N SER A 17 2.61 -16.20 27.63
CA SER A 17 2.55 -15.09 28.58
C SER A 17 2.12 -13.82 27.84
N GLN A 18 0.81 -13.58 27.78
CA GLN A 18 0.30 -12.23 27.57
C GLN A 18 0.32 -11.53 28.93
N ASN A 19 1.34 -10.73 29.18
CA ASN A 19 1.29 -9.80 30.30
C ASN A 19 0.20 -8.75 30.00
N PRO A 20 -0.80 -8.56 30.87
CA PRO A 20 -1.73 -7.45 30.74
C PRO A 20 -0.98 -6.17 31.11
N VAL A 21 -0.90 -5.24 30.16
CA VAL A 21 -0.34 -3.90 30.36
C VAL A 21 -1.16 -3.22 31.46
N THR A 22 -0.48 -2.76 32.50
CA THR A 22 -1.13 -2.04 33.60
C THR A 22 -1.32 -0.57 33.20
N LEU A 23 -2.46 0.01 33.58
CA LEU A 23 -2.92 1.39 33.27
C LEU A 23 -1.88 2.50 33.58
N ARG A 24 -0.82 2.20 34.33
CA ARG A 24 0.25 3.14 34.67
C ARG A 24 1.26 3.40 33.55
N GLU A 25 1.35 2.54 32.52
CA GLU A 25 2.29 2.75 31.41
C GLU A 25 1.79 3.74 30.34
N GLU A 26 0.48 3.98 30.23
CA GLU A 26 -0.08 4.96 29.27
C GLU A 26 0.22 6.42 29.65
N ALA A 27 0.40 6.73 30.94
CA ALA A 27 0.57 8.11 31.41
C ALA A 27 1.99 8.68 31.25
N THR A 28 3.00 7.88 30.88
CA THR A 28 4.41 8.31 30.94
C THR A 28 5.06 8.55 29.57
N GLY A 29 4.28 8.65 28.49
CA GLY A 29 4.75 9.17 27.18
C GLY A 29 5.95 8.45 26.54
N LYS A 30 6.34 7.27 27.04
CA LYS A 30 7.50 6.50 26.56
C LYS A 30 7.07 5.21 25.88
N ILE A 31 6.01 5.25 25.08
CA ILE A 31 5.88 4.27 24.01
C ILE A 31 6.81 4.74 22.90
N LYS A 32 8.10 4.39 23.02
CA LYS A 32 8.94 4.26 21.83
C LYS A 32 8.29 3.15 21.01
N LYS A 33 7.33 3.49 20.15
CA LYS A 33 6.99 2.70 18.98
C LYS A 33 8.29 2.64 18.20
N LYS A 34 9.16 1.68 18.51
CA LYS A 34 10.19 1.29 17.57
C LYS A 34 9.39 0.98 16.30
N PRO A 35 9.59 1.70 15.18
CA PRO A 35 9.19 1.13 13.92
C PRO A 35 10.12 -0.08 13.82
N MET A 36 9.65 -1.24 14.26
CA MET A 36 10.29 -2.48 13.88
C MET A 36 10.03 -2.53 12.39
N THR A 37 10.96 -1.95 11.63
CA THR A 37 11.03 -2.01 10.18
C THR A 37 11.09 -3.48 9.89
N ASN A 38 9.91 -4.08 9.72
CA ASN A 38 9.75 -5.47 9.44
C ASN A 38 10.24 -5.59 7.99
N THR A 39 11.55 -5.80 7.83
CA THR A 39 12.26 -5.87 6.55
C THR A 39 11.56 -6.86 5.62
N LYS A 40 11.05 -7.97 6.19
CA LYS A 40 10.20 -8.94 5.50
C LYS A 40 8.89 -8.33 4.97
N SER A 41 8.22 -7.46 5.73
CA SER A 41 7.03 -6.73 5.26
C SER A 41 7.35 -5.75 4.13
N HIS A 42 8.49 -5.04 4.21
CA HIS A 42 8.93 -4.14 3.16
C HIS A 42 9.23 -4.89 1.85
N LEU A 43 9.98 -5.99 1.94
CA LEU A 43 10.26 -6.85 0.79
C LEU A 43 8.99 -7.44 0.17
N ARG A 44 7.99 -7.80 0.99
CA ARG A 44 6.69 -8.26 0.49
C ARG A 44 5.95 -7.16 -0.27
N ILE A 45 5.93 -5.94 0.25
CA ILE A 45 5.30 -4.78 -0.41
C ILE A 45 6.02 -4.48 -1.73
N GLU A 46 7.36 -4.45 -1.73
CA GLU A 46 8.16 -4.23 -2.94
C GLU A 46 7.93 -5.32 -4.00
N HIS A 47 7.86 -6.58 -3.58
CA HIS A 47 7.57 -7.69 -4.47
C HIS A 47 6.16 -7.58 -5.08
N LEU A 48 5.15 -7.27 -4.28
CA LEU A 48 3.78 -7.04 -4.78
C LEU A 48 3.71 -5.87 -5.76
N LYS A 49 4.47 -4.79 -5.51
CA LYS A 49 4.61 -3.68 -6.45
C LYS A 49 5.19 -4.15 -7.78
N LYS A 50 6.28 -4.93 -7.76
CA LYS A 50 6.90 -5.49 -8.98
C LYS A 50 5.93 -6.37 -9.76
N LEU A 51 5.14 -7.21 -9.07
CA LEU A 51 4.12 -8.06 -9.71
C LEU A 51 2.99 -7.24 -10.33
N ALA A 52 2.52 -6.21 -9.63
CA ALA A 52 1.48 -5.31 -10.15
C ALA A 52 1.94 -4.58 -11.42
N VAL A 53 3.19 -4.12 -11.45
CA VAL A 53 3.79 -3.47 -12.64
C VAL A 53 3.98 -4.49 -13.77
N TRP A 54 4.58 -5.64 -13.48
CA TRP A 54 4.83 -6.69 -14.46
C TRP A 54 3.54 -7.14 -15.17
N ALA A 55 2.44 -7.31 -14.44
CA ALA A 55 1.15 -7.73 -15.01
C ALA A 55 0.52 -6.68 -15.95
N THR A 56 0.99 -5.44 -15.90
CA THR A 56 0.54 -4.35 -16.79
C THR A 56 1.45 -4.13 -18.00
N THR A 57 2.61 -4.79 -18.04
CA THR A 57 3.53 -4.83 -19.19
C THR A 57 3.33 -6.12 -19.98
N ASP A 58 4.04 -6.31 -21.10
CA ASP A 58 3.85 -7.51 -21.93
C ASP A 58 4.30 -8.83 -21.26
N PRO A 59 3.47 -9.90 -21.29
CA PRO A 59 2.10 -9.92 -21.81
C PRO A 59 1.12 -9.17 -20.89
N HIS A 60 0.34 -8.26 -21.46
CA HIS A 60 -0.59 -7.43 -20.72
C HIS A 60 -1.76 -8.26 -20.16
N ILE A 61 -1.84 -8.40 -18.83
CA ILE A 61 -2.90 -9.17 -18.12
C ILE A 61 -3.60 -8.24 -17.12
N PRO A 62 -4.63 -7.47 -17.57
CA PRO A 62 -5.27 -6.45 -16.75
C PRO A 62 -5.86 -6.95 -15.43
N SER A 63 -6.49 -8.13 -15.44
CA SER A 63 -7.11 -8.74 -14.25
C SER A 63 -6.07 -9.04 -13.17
N LEU A 64 -4.88 -9.46 -13.56
CA LEU A 64 -3.79 -9.77 -12.66
C LEU A 64 -3.13 -8.48 -12.12
N GLY A 65 -3.02 -7.44 -12.95
CA GLY A 65 -2.58 -6.12 -12.53
C GLY A 65 -3.50 -5.51 -11.47
N ALA A 66 -4.82 -5.59 -11.66
CA ALA A 66 -5.81 -5.17 -10.67
C ALA A 66 -5.69 -5.97 -9.37
N PHE A 67 -5.62 -7.29 -9.46
CA PHE A 67 -5.48 -8.19 -8.30
C PHE A 67 -4.25 -7.86 -7.44
N TYR A 68 -3.06 -7.76 -8.06
CA TYR A 68 -1.84 -7.50 -7.31
C TYR A 68 -1.80 -6.09 -6.72
N ARG A 69 -2.43 -5.09 -7.38
CA ARG A 69 -2.50 -3.75 -6.82
C ARG A 69 -3.47 -3.67 -5.64
N GLN A 70 -4.63 -4.31 -5.71
CA GLN A 70 -5.53 -4.39 -4.58
C GLN A 70 -4.86 -5.08 -3.39
N HIS A 71 -4.16 -6.21 -3.64
CA HIS A 71 -3.41 -6.90 -2.60
C HIS A 71 -2.26 -6.04 -2.03
N LEU A 72 -1.55 -5.28 -2.87
CA LEU A 72 -0.56 -4.30 -2.44
C LEU A 72 -1.20 -3.23 -1.54
N ALA A 73 -2.39 -2.72 -1.88
CA ALA A 73 -3.11 -1.72 -1.09
C ALA A 73 -3.37 -2.25 0.31
N THR A 74 -4.04 -3.40 0.42
CA THR A 74 -4.37 -4.05 1.69
C THR A 74 -3.14 -4.31 2.54
N VAL A 75 -2.06 -4.83 1.95
CA VAL A 75 -0.81 -5.13 2.70
C VAL A 75 -0.10 -3.85 3.13
N SER A 76 -0.08 -2.82 2.28
CA SER A 76 0.54 -1.52 2.61
C SER A 76 -0.22 -0.80 3.72
N GLU A 77 -1.56 -0.77 3.67
CA GLU A 77 -2.42 -0.16 4.68
C GLU A 77 -2.27 -0.85 6.03
N ALA A 78 -2.29 -2.19 6.05
CA ALA A 78 -2.06 -2.97 7.26
C ALA A 78 -0.66 -2.74 7.86
N ALA A 79 0.33 -2.44 7.01
CA ALA A 79 1.68 -2.10 7.42
C ALA A 79 1.87 -0.61 7.77
N GLY A 80 0.84 0.23 7.62
CA GLY A 80 0.92 1.68 7.80
C GLY A 80 1.85 2.37 6.79
N VAL A 81 2.05 1.76 5.61
CA VAL A 81 2.88 2.29 4.53
C VAL A 81 1.99 3.11 3.60
N PRO A 82 2.31 4.39 3.34
CA PRO A 82 1.52 5.21 2.44
C PRO A 82 1.59 4.70 0.99
N PRO A 83 0.56 4.94 0.16
CA PRO A 83 0.61 4.64 -1.26
C PRO A 83 1.77 5.34 -1.94
N ASP A 84 2.42 4.66 -2.88
CA ASP A 84 3.55 5.20 -3.62
C ASP A 84 3.06 6.27 -4.62
N PRO A 85 3.45 7.54 -4.48
CA PRO A 85 2.99 8.62 -5.37
C PRO A 85 3.53 8.49 -6.80
N SER A 86 4.55 7.66 -7.04
CA SER A 86 5.07 7.40 -8.38
C SER A 86 4.16 6.49 -9.21
N LEU A 87 3.26 5.75 -8.57
CA LEU A 87 2.34 4.85 -9.24
C LEU A 87 1.03 5.59 -9.53
N ILE A 88 0.77 5.86 -10.80
CA ILE A 88 -0.54 6.29 -11.24
C ILE A 88 -1.44 5.06 -11.32
N THR A 89 -2.62 5.12 -10.71
CA THR A 89 -3.58 4.01 -10.69
C THR A 89 -4.95 4.45 -11.17
N CYS A 90 -5.68 3.56 -11.83
CA CYS A 90 -7.08 3.80 -12.15
C CYS A 90 -7.92 3.83 -10.88
N GLN A 91 -8.78 4.83 -10.72
CA GLN A 91 -9.68 4.91 -9.56
C GLN A 91 -10.76 3.82 -9.56
N ARG A 92 -11.14 3.31 -10.73
CA ARG A 92 -12.24 2.33 -10.87
C ARG A 92 -11.79 0.89 -10.73
N CYS A 93 -10.71 0.51 -11.40
CA CYS A 93 -10.23 -0.88 -11.43
C CYS A 93 -8.91 -1.08 -10.68
N GLU A 94 -8.38 -0.02 -10.06
CA GLU A 94 -7.14 0.00 -9.27
C GLU A 94 -5.86 -0.35 -10.04
N THR A 95 -5.93 -0.82 -11.28
CA THR A 95 -4.77 -1.17 -12.11
C THR A 95 -3.76 -0.02 -12.22
N VAL A 96 -2.46 -0.35 -12.18
CA VAL A 96 -1.37 0.60 -12.44
C VAL A 96 -1.44 1.06 -13.90
N LEU A 97 -1.42 2.37 -14.12
CA LEU A 97 -1.48 3.00 -15.44
C LEU A 97 -0.07 3.31 -15.93
N HIS A 98 0.30 2.64 -17.02
CA HIS A 98 1.46 2.92 -17.83
C HIS A 98 0.99 3.72 -19.05
N PRO A 99 1.44 4.98 -19.20
CA PRO A 99 1.21 5.75 -20.42
C PRO A 99 1.62 4.94 -21.65
N ASP A 100 0.83 5.02 -22.70
CA ASP A 100 1.06 4.41 -24.02
C ASP A 100 0.96 2.87 -24.07
N PHE A 101 0.84 2.18 -22.92
CA PHE A 101 0.63 0.73 -22.86
C PHE A 101 -0.79 0.34 -22.50
N ASN A 102 -1.26 0.77 -21.33
CA ASN A 102 -2.60 0.45 -20.83
C ASN A 102 -3.39 1.69 -20.41
N SER A 103 -2.86 2.86 -20.74
CA SER A 103 -3.50 4.15 -20.51
C SER A 103 -3.12 5.18 -21.57
N THR A 104 -3.99 6.14 -21.80
CA THR A 104 -3.71 7.33 -22.61
C THR A 104 -3.62 8.55 -21.70
N VAL A 105 -2.61 9.40 -21.91
CA VAL A 105 -2.43 10.65 -21.17
C VAL A 105 -2.71 11.83 -22.09
N ARG A 106 -3.57 12.75 -21.64
CA ARG A 106 -3.94 13.96 -22.40
C ARG A 106 -3.80 15.20 -21.52
N ILE A 107 -3.36 16.29 -22.13
CA ILE A 107 -3.30 17.60 -21.48
C ILE A 107 -4.52 18.41 -21.92
N GLU A 108 -5.41 18.71 -20.98
CA GLU A 108 -6.61 19.50 -21.22
C GLU A 108 -6.47 20.90 -20.62
N LYS A 109 -6.89 21.92 -21.39
CA LYS A 109 -6.91 23.29 -20.88
C LYS A 109 -7.95 23.42 -19.77
N ASN A 110 -7.56 23.98 -18.63
CA ASN A 110 -8.48 24.19 -17.52
C ASN A 110 -9.47 25.33 -17.84
N ARG A 111 -10.68 24.97 -18.29
CA ARG A 111 -11.73 25.91 -18.69
C ARG A 111 -12.44 26.59 -17.51
N SER A 112 -12.25 26.08 -16.28
CA SER A 112 -12.97 26.59 -15.09
C SER A 112 -12.67 28.07 -14.78
N ARG A 113 -11.51 28.58 -15.20
CA ARG A 113 -11.13 29.98 -14.96
C ARG A 113 -11.58 30.96 -16.03
N VAL A 114 -12.14 30.50 -17.16
CA VAL A 114 -12.64 31.38 -18.23
C VAL A 114 -13.86 32.19 -17.75
N ARG A 115 -14.70 31.62 -16.86
CA ARG A 115 -15.85 32.33 -16.26
C ARG A 115 -15.48 33.35 -15.18
N ASN A 116 -14.27 33.26 -14.60
CA ASN A 116 -13.83 34.14 -13.49
C ASN A 116 -12.84 35.25 -13.93
N ARG A 117 -12.92 35.68 -15.20
CA ARG A 117 -12.02 36.70 -15.78
C ARG A 117 -12.08 38.09 -15.13
N HIS A 118 -12.97 38.34 -14.17
CA HIS A 118 -13.11 39.64 -13.51
C HIS A 118 -12.22 39.87 -12.27
N LYS A 119 -11.48 38.87 -11.76
CA LYS A 119 -10.54 39.10 -10.65
C LYS A 119 -9.08 39.08 -11.12
N LYS A 120 -8.44 40.25 -11.05
CA LYS A 120 -7.00 40.46 -11.19
C LYS A 120 -6.25 39.56 -10.20
N SER A 121 -5.75 38.42 -10.66
CA SER A 121 -4.65 37.72 -10.00
C SER A 121 -3.92 36.90 -11.05
N GLY A 122 -2.65 37.21 -11.27
CA GLY A 122 -1.75 36.61 -12.26
C GLY A 122 -1.35 35.17 -11.95
N ASN A 123 -2.33 34.29 -11.68
CA ASN A 123 -2.07 32.86 -11.61
C ASN A 123 -2.08 32.29 -13.04
N ILE A 124 -0.91 31.82 -13.48
CA ILE A 124 -0.77 31.01 -14.70
C ILE A 124 -1.82 29.89 -14.63
N ALA A 125 -2.68 29.81 -15.65
CA ALA A 125 -3.67 28.75 -15.72
C ALA A 125 -2.95 27.40 -15.83
N GLN A 126 -3.07 26.56 -14.80
CA GLN A 126 -2.56 25.18 -14.85
C GLN A 126 -3.47 24.35 -15.76
N ASN A 127 -2.88 23.63 -16.71
CA ASN A 127 -3.60 22.62 -17.49
C ASN A 127 -3.89 21.39 -16.61
N ASN A 128 -4.93 20.66 -16.96
CA ASN A 128 -5.26 19.38 -16.34
C ASN A 128 -4.54 18.26 -17.10
N ILE A 129 -4.05 17.27 -16.38
CA ILE A 129 -3.55 16.02 -16.95
C ILE A 129 -4.66 14.98 -16.74
N VAL A 130 -5.13 14.39 -17.83
CA VAL A 130 -6.20 13.39 -17.83
C VAL A 130 -5.61 12.06 -18.25
N TYR A 131 -5.82 11.05 -17.40
CA TYR A 131 -5.47 9.66 -17.69
C TYR A 131 -6.75 8.91 -18.06
N THR A 132 -6.69 8.10 -19.11
CA THR A 132 -7.76 7.21 -19.53
C THR A 132 -7.26 5.77 -19.48
N CYS A 133 -7.91 4.92 -18.68
CA CYS A 133 -7.57 3.51 -18.52
C CYS A 133 -8.13 2.69 -19.70
N HIS A 134 -7.29 1.91 -20.38
CA HIS A 134 -7.74 1.07 -21.50
C HIS A 134 -8.54 -0.16 -21.06
N PHE A 135 -8.38 -0.60 -19.81
CA PHE A 135 -9.08 -1.78 -19.29
C PHE A 135 -10.55 -1.52 -18.97
N CYS A 136 -10.86 -0.43 -18.26
CA CYS A 136 -12.23 -0.13 -17.82
C CYS A 136 -12.83 1.16 -18.42
N SER A 137 -12.08 1.81 -19.32
CA SER A 137 -12.47 3.04 -20.02
C SER A 137 -12.82 4.22 -19.10
N HIS A 138 -12.32 4.20 -17.86
CA HIS A 138 -12.44 5.29 -16.89
C HIS A 138 -11.29 6.29 -17.06
#